data_AF-A0A1V8T5L0-F1
#
_entry.id   AF-A0A1V8T5L0-F1
#
_cell.length_a   1.000
_cell.length_b   1.000
_cell.length_c   1.000
_cell.angle_alpha   90.00
_cell.angle_beta   90.00
_cell.angle_gamma   90.00
#
_symmetry.space_group_name_H-M   'P 1'
#
loop_
_entity.id
_entity.type
_entity.pdbx_description
1 polymer ?
#
loop_
_entity_poly.entity_id
_entity_poly.type
_entity_poly.pdbx_seq_one_letter_code
_entity_poly.pdbx_strand_id
1 'polypeptide(L)' 'MPRLSGLQKAVLALYRQCLRTARTKPEHSRPHFQSFARKEFDKNIHLDKKDFSAIEFFLRKGTRQLETT' A
#
# COMPACT_ATOMS: atom_id res chain seq x y z
N MET A 1 5.37 -18.44 -12.94
CA MET A 1 5.34 -17.09 -12.33
C MET A 1 6.68 -16.84 -11.66
N PRO A 2 7.42 -15.77 -11.99
CA PRO A 2 8.68 -15.45 -11.30
C PRO A 2 8.42 -15.22 -9.81
N ARG A 3 9.38 -15.64 -8.96
CA ARG A 3 9.28 -15.51 -7.50
C ARG A 3 9.40 -14.03 -7.12
N LEU A 4 8.41 -13.50 -6.41
CA LEU A 4 8.44 -12.13 -5.90
C LEU A 4 9.55 -11.96 -4.85
N SER A 5 10.27 -10.84 -4.92
CA SER A 5 11.24 -10.44 -3.90
C SER A 5 10.57 -10.17 -2.55
N GLY A 6 11.35 -10.15 -1.47
CA GLY A 6 10.84 -9.79 -0.14
C GLY A 6 10.17 -8.41 -0.15
N LEU A 7 10.80 -7.45 -0.83
CA LEU A 7 10.28 -6.08 -0.95
C LEU A 7 8.96 -6.03 -1.74
N GLN A 8 8.87 -6.75 -2.86
CA GLN A 8 7.62 -6.84 -3.62
C GLN A 8 6.49 -7.47 -2.80
N LYS A 9 6.80 -8.49 -2.00
CA LYS A 9 5.83 -9.08 -1.07
C LYS A 9 5.38 -8.07 0.00
N ALA A 10 6.30 -7.27 0.53
CA ALA A 10 5.98 -6.22 1.50
C ALA A 10 5.04 -5.15 0.91
N VAL A 11 5.27 -4.72 -0.33
CA VAL A 11 4.37 -3.78 -1.05
C VAL A 11 2.96 -4.34 -1.16
N LEU A 12 2.83 -5.60 -1.58
CA LEU A 12 1.52 -6.27 -1.67
C LEU A 12 0.90 -6.50 -0.28
N ALA A 13 1.70 -6.75 0.75
CA ALA A 13 1.21 -6.92 2.11
C ALA A 13 0.62 -5.61 2.64
N LEU A 14 1.33 -4.49 2.46
CA LEU A 14 0.87 -3.16 2.83
C LEU A 14 -0.45 -2.81 2.12
N TYR A 15 -0.54 -3.03 0.81
CA TYR A 15 -1.78 -2.77 0.06
C TYR A 15 -2.97 -3.57 0.62
N ARG A 16 -2.77 -4.87 0.90
CA ARG A 16 -3.82 -5.70 1.52
C ARG A 16 -4.17 -5.21 2.92
N GLN A 17 -3.21 -4.71 3.69
CA GLN A 17 -3.45 -4.14 5.01
C GLN A 17 -4.32 -2.89 4.92
N CYS A 18 -4.05 -1.97 3.99
CA CYS A 18 -4.92 -0.81 3.71
C CYS A 18 -6.37 -1.24 3.45
N LEU A 19 -6.58 -2.26 2.62
CA LEU A 19 -7.91 -2.78 2.31
C LEU A 19 -8.57 -3.48 3.51
N ARG A 20 -7.81 -4.09 4.42
CA ARG A 20 -8.34 -4.69 5.65
C ARG A 20 -8.76 -3.60 6.64
N THR A 21 -7.91 -2.59 6.85
CA THR A 21 -8.24 -1.42 7.68
C THR A 21 -9.45 -0.69 7.12
N ALA A 22 -9.57 -0.55 5.79
CA ALA A 22 -10.76 0.03 5.18
C ALA A 22 -12.05 -0.72 5.52
N ARG A 23 -12.02 -2.05 5.77
CA ARG A 23 -13.21 -2.82 6.16
C ARG A 23 -13.64 -2.57 7.60
N THR A 24 -12.74 -2.13 8.48
CA THR A 24 -13.07 -1.79 9.87
C THR A 24 -13.76 -0.43 10.00
N LYS A 25 -13.68 0.40 8.96
CA LYS A 25 -14.36 1.71 8.89
C LYS A 25 -15.86 1.55 8.57
N PRO A 26 -16.71 2.55 8.89
CA PRO A 26 -18.15 2.54 8.59
C PRO A 26 -18.43 2.30 7.11
N GLU A 27 -19.49 1.55 6.78
CA GLU A 27 -19.79 1.06 5.42
C GLU A 27 -19.77 2.16 4.35
N HIS A 28 -20.37 3.31 4.65
CA HIS A 28 -20.45 4.45 3.74
C HIS A 28 -19.08 5.08 3.42
N SER A 29 -18.10 4.94 4.32
CA SER A 29 -16.75 5.51 4.16
C SER A 29 -15.74 4.54 3.55
N ARG A 30 -16.02 3.22 3.57
CA ARG A 30 -15.11 2.18 3.03
C ARG A 30 -14.68 2.45 1.58
N PRO A 31 -15.59 2.82 0.64
CA PRO A 31 -15.19 3.09 -0.74
C PRO A 31 -14.18 4.23 -0.86
N HIS A 32 -14.29 5.24 0.00
CA HIS A 32 -13.37 6.37 0.02
C HIS A 32 -11.96 5.92 0.42
N PHE A 33 -11.82 5.15 1.50
CA PHE A 33 -10.53 4.62 1.94
C PHE A 33 -9.90 3.66 0.92
N GLN A 34 -10.71 2.81 0.28
CA GLN A 34 -10.23 1.91 -0.77
C GLN A 34 -9.74 2.68 -2.00
N SER A 35 -10.51 3.69 -2.44
CA SER A 35 -10.14 4.56 -3.56
C SER A 35 -8.87 5.34 -3.26
N PHE A 36 -8.73 5.87 -2.04
CA PHE A 36 -7.53 6.56 -1.59
C PHE A 36 -6.31 5.65 -1.64
N ALA A 37 -6.40 4.45 -1.03
CA ALA A 37 -5.30 3.48 -1.07
C ALA A 37 -4.92 3.12 -2.52
N ARG A 38 -5.89 2.85 -3.39
CA ARG A 38 -5.61 2.56 -4.80
C ARG A 38 -4.91 3.73 -5.50
N LYS A 39 -5.41 4.96 -5.35
CA LYS A 39 -4.81 6.15 -5.97
C LYS A 39 -3.36 6.37 -5.52
N GLU A 40 -3.05 6.17 -4.25
CA GLU A 40 -1.67 6.33 -3.75
C GLU A 40 -0.69 5.31 -4.34
N PHE A 41 -1.12 4.06 -4.53
CA PHE A 41 -0.30 3.04 -5.19
C PHE A 41 -0.20 3.28 -6.70
N ASP A 42 -1.29 3.69 -7.36
CA ASP A 42 -1.32 3.99 -8.80
C ASP A 42 -0.36 5.15 -9.15
N LYS A 43 -0.22 6.17 -8.28
CA LYS A 43 0.75 7.27 -8.47
C LYS A 43 2.21 6.80 -8.59
N ASN A 44 2.54 5.66 -7.96
CA ASN A 44 3.92 5.17 -7.83
C ASN A 44 4.15 3.87 -8.62
N ILE A 45 3.17 3.42 -9.41
CA ILE A 45 3.25 2.14 -10.16
C ILE A 45 4.36 2.14 -11.22
N HIS A 46 4.78 3.34 -11.65
CA HIS A 46 5.82 3.54 -12.66
C HIS A 46 7.25 3.48 -12.10
N LEU A 47 7.42 3.39 -10.78
CA LEU A 47 8.74 3.26 -10.16
C LEU A 47 9.44 1.98 -10.66
N ASP A 48 10.73 2.07 -10.94
CA ASP A 48 11.52 0.90 -11.27
C ASP A 48 11.55 -0.04 -10.05
N LYS A 49 11.34 -1.33 -10.28
CA LYS A 49 11.47 -2.40 -9.27
C LYS A 49 12.86 -2.45 -8.60
N LYS A 50 13.87 -1.82 -9.20
CA LYS A 50 15.24 -1.66 -8.68
C LYS A 50 15.44 -0.38 -7.85
N ASP A 51 14.49 0.53 -7.83
CA ASP A 51 14.54 1.73 -6.98
C ASP A 51 14.16 1.37 -5.53
N PHE A 52 15.03 0.58 -4.90
CA PHE A 52 14.79 0.02 -3.57
C PHE A 52 14.59 1.13 -2.53
N SER A 53 15.39 2.20 -2.61
CA SER A 53 15.32 3.34 -1.68
C SER A 53 13.96 4.05 -1.73
N ALA A 54 13.44 4.33 -2.93
CA ALA A 54 12.12 4.94 -3.05
C ALA A 54 11.01 4.00 -2.55
N ILE A 55 11.05 2.72 -2.93
CA ILE A 55 10.06 1.73 -2.51
C ILE A 55 10.05 1.59 -0.98
N GLU A 56 11.23 1.51 -0.34
CA GLU A 56 11.34 1.43 1.12
C GLU A 56 10.84 2.70 1.82
N PHE A 57 11.10 3.88 1.25
CA PHE A 57 10.54 5.13 1.75
C PHE A 57 9.00 5.09 1.76
N PHE A 58 8.38 4.69 0.64
CA PHE A 58 6.92 4.60 0.54
C PHE A 58 6.33 3.52 1.45
N LEU A 59 6.98 2.37 1.56
CA LEU A 59 6.59 1.32 2.52
C LEU A 59 6.55 1.86 3.94
N ARG A 60 7.63 2.52 4.38
CA ARG A 60 7.73 3.09 5.73
C ARG A 60 6.69 4.18 5.97
N LYS A 61 6.48 5.05 4.99
CA LYS A 61 5.46 6.10 5.02
C LYS A 61 4.06 5.51 5.16
N GLY A 62 3.71 4.53 4.32
CA GLY A 62 2.39 3.90 4.34
C GLY A 62 2.12 3.10 5.61
N THR A 63 3.11 2.37 6.13
CA THR A 63 2.96 1.65 7.41
C THR A 63 2.67 2.61 8.57
N ARG A 64 3.42 3.72 8.68
CA ARG A 64 3.17 4.75 9.71
C ARG A 64 1.78 5.36 9.61
N GLN A 65 1.30 5.61 8.39
CA GLN A 65 -0.05 6.12 8.16
C GLN A 65 -1.12 5.14 8.68
N LEU A 66 -0.94 3.84 8.47
CA LEU A 66 -1.86 2.82 8.97
C LEU A 66 -1.83 2.67 10.49
N GLU A 67 -0.67 2.84 11.14
CA GLU A 67 -0.56 2.80 12.61
C GLU A 67 -1.29 3.98 13.27
N THR A 68 -1.41 5.11 12.56
CA THR A 68 -2.03 6.33 13.09
C THR A 68 -3.54 6.41 12.81
N THR A 69 -4.13 5.45 12.09
CA THR A 69 -5.52 5.49 11.57
C THR A 69 -6.45 4.48 12.24
#